data_AF-A0A1H1MUU5-F1
#
_entry.id   AF-A0A1H1MUU5-F1
#
_cell.length_a   1.000
_cell.length_b   1.000
_cell.length_c   1.000
_cell.angle_alpha   90.00
_cell.angle_beta   90.00
_cell.angle_gamma   90.00
#
_symmetry.space_group_name_H-M   'P 1'
#
loop_
_entity.id
_entity.type
_entity.pdbx_description
1 polymer ?
#
loop_
_entity_poly.entity_id
_entity_poly.type
_entity_poly.pdbx_seq_one_letter_code
_entity_poly.pdbx_strand_id
1 'polypeptide(L)'
;MMEIGTKSPTSFEQRCLILNAAAHSVRQRSIRGGEDIEGWRLSRLMRDACTDTQVKLAERKYGVWLQAASGKILRNCQPGI
;
A
#
# COMPACT_ATOMS: atom_id res chain seq x y z
N MET A 1 32.80 -15.88 2.15
CA MET A 1 31.63 -16.24 1.34
C MET A 1 30.48 -15.39 1.84
N MET A 2 29.99 -14.43 1.05
CA MET A 2 28.88 -13.57 1.48
C MET A 2 27.60 -14.39 1.43
N GLU A 3 27.01 -14.65 2.60
CA GLU A 3 25.69 -15.25 2.71
C GLU A 3 24.69 -14.23 2.17
N ILE A 4 24.22 -14.48 0.95
CA ILE A 4 23.15 -13.75 0.32
C ILE A 4 21.93 -14.05 1.19
N GLY A 5 21.62 -13.15 2.13
CA GLY A 5 20.46 -13.26 3.01
C GLY A 5 19.21 -13.41 2.16
N THR A 6 18.82 -14.66 1.92
CA THR A 6 17.56 -15.02 1.29
C THR A 6 16.50 -14.48 2.23
N LYS A 7 15.93 -13.32 1.88
CA LYS A 7 14.71 -12.81 2.52
C LYS A 7 13.73 -13.97 2.50
N SER A 8 13.55 -14.61 3.65
CA SER A 8 12.56 -15.65 3.82
C SER A 8 11.24 -15.07 3.32
N PRO A 9 10.42 -15.84 2.58
CA PRO A 9 9.11 -15.35 2.16
C PRO A 9 8.41 -14.82 3.40
N THR A 10 8.08 -13.53 3.38
CA THR A 10 7.50 -12.83 4.51
C THR A 10 6.31 -13.63 5.01
N SER A 11 6.33 -14.09 6.27
CA SER A 11 5.30 -14.99 6.78
C SER A 11 3.93 -14.33 6.66
N PHE A 12 2.86 -15.13 6.59
CA PHE A 12 1.49 -14.59 6.49
C PHE A 12 1.20 -13.54 7.57
N GLU A 13 1.60 -13.82 8.82
CA GLU A 13 1.46 -12.89 9.94
C GLU A 13 2.24 -11.60 9.72
N GLN A 14 3.48 -11.70 9.24
CA GLN A 14 4.31 -10.54 8.95
C GLN A 14 3.73 -9.69 7.81
N ARG A 15 3.14 -10.31 6.78
CA ARG A 15 2.42 -9.62 5.71
C ARG A 15 1.16 -8.92 6.23
N CYS A 16 0.41 -9.56 7.13
CA CYS A 16 -0.73 -8.94 7.80
C CYS A 16 -0.30 -7.71 8.62
N LEU A 17 0.79 -7.81 9.38
CA LEU A 17 1.34 -6.69 10.16
C LEU A 17 1.74 -5.52 9.27
N ILE A 18 2.45 -5.78 8.16
CA ILE A 18 2.84 -4.76 7.18
C ILE A 18 1.60 -4.10 6.58
N LEU A 19 0.61 -4.88 6.16
CA LEU A 19 -0.65 -4.36 5.61
C LEU A 19 -1.42 -3.52 6.62
N ASN A 20 -1.47 -3.94 7.89
CA ASN A 20 -2.16 -3.19 8.93
C ASN A 20 -1.47 -1.83 9.21
N ALA A 21 -0.14 -1.82 9.25
CA ALA A 21 0.63 -0.57 9.34
C ALA A 21 0.40 0.32 8.12
N ALA A 22 0.41 -0.25 6.91
CA ALA A 22 0.11 0.48 5.67
C ALA A 22 -1.33 1.03 5.67
N ALA A 23 -2.30 0.27 6.17
CA ALA A 23 -3.70 0.69 6.27
C ALA A 23 -3.85 1.98 7.08
N HIS A 24 -3.11 2.08 8.19
CA HIS A 24 -3.12 3.29 9.01
C HIS A 24 -2.58 4.50 8.23
N SER A 25 -1.46 4.35 7.53
CA SER A 25 -0.87 5.40 6.70
C SER A 25 -1.78 5.83 5.54
N VAL A 26 -2.40 4.87 4.85
CA VAL A 26 -3.37 5.12 3.78
C VAL A 26 -4.55 5.92 4.32
N ARG A 27 -5.15 5.48 5.43
CA ARG A 27 -6.28 6.17 6.07
C ARG A 27 -5.94 7.62 6.44
N GLN A 28 -4.77 7.84 7.05
CA GLN A 28 -4.30 9.19 7.41
C GLN A 28 -4.16 10.09 6.17
N ARG A 29 -3.56 9.57 5.09
CA ARG A 29 -3.42 10.31 3.84
C ARG A 29 -4.78 10.62 3.19
N SER A 30 -5.69 9.65 3.19
CA SER A 30 -7.02 9.84 2.61
C SER A 30 -7.89 10.81 3.40
N ILE A 31 -7.74 10.87 4.73
CA ILE A 31 -8.41 11.88 5.58
C ILE A 31 -7.84 13.28 5.31
N ARG A 32 -6.52 13.43 5.22
CA ARG A 32 -5.88 14.73 4.97
C ARG A 32 -6.23 15.32 3.59
N GLY A 33 -6.42 14.47 2.59
CA GLY A 33 -6.77 14.87 1.23
C GLY A 33 -8.28 15.06 0.98
N GLY A 34 -9.16 14.63 1.90
CA GLY A 34 -10.62 14.80 1.83
C GLY A 34 -11.35 14.01 0.73
N GLU A 35 -10.71 13.73 -0.40
CA GLU A 35 -11.36 13.22 -1.62
C GLU A 35 -10.92 11.79 -2.00
N ASP A 36 -9.99 11.18 -1.26
CA ASP A 36 -9.43 9.86 -1.59
C ASP A 36 -10.26 8.71 -1.00
N ILE A 37 -11.48 8.55 -1.52
CA ILE A 37 -12.42 7.48 -1.14
C ILE A 37 -11.81 6.10 -1.40
N GLU A 38 -11.02 5.96 -2.48
CA GLU A 38 -10.36 4.70 -2.82
C GLU A 38 -9.30 4.32 -1.79
N GLY A 39 -8.51 5.27 -1.29
CA GLY A 39 -7.61 5.02 -0.16
C GLY A 39 -8.38 4.65 1.12
N TRP A 40 -9.53 5.27 1.40
CA TRP A 40 -10.38 4.86 2.52
C TRP A 40 -10.84 3.40 2.41
N ARG A 41 -11.36 2.99 1.24
CA ARG A 41 -11.79 1.61 0.97
C ARG A 41 -10.61 0.63 1.07
N LEU A 42 -9.46 1.02 0.54
CA LEU A 42 -8.24 0.23 0.58
C LEU A 42 -7.75 0.00 2.02
N SER A 43 -7.74 1.04 2.85
CA SER A 43 -7.32 0.92 4.26
C SER A 43 -8.18 -0.10 5.02
N ARG A 44 -9.49 -0.14 4.74
CA ARG A 44 -10.41 -1.10 5.34
C ARG A 44 -10.16 -2.52 4.83
N LEU A 45 -9.94 -2.69 3.52
CA LEU A 45 -9.59 -3.98 2.92
C LEU A 45 -8.31 -4.59 3.53
N MET A 46 -7.28 -3.77 3.75
CA MET A 46 -6.02 -4.21 4.34
C MET A 46 -6.17 -4.64 5.80
N ARG A 47 -6.94 -3.87 6.58
CA ARG A 47 -7.18 -4.14 8.00
C ARG A 47 -8.01 -5.40 8.21
N ASP A 48 -9.00 -5.62 7.34
CA ASP A 48 -9.95 -6.72 7.45
C ASP A 48 -9.47 -7.99 6.68
N ALA A 49 -8.23 -7.99 6.16
CA ALA A 49 -7.68 -9.14 5.45
C ALA A 49 -7.31 -10.27 6.43
N CYS A 50 -8.01 -11.41 6.33
CA CYS A 50 -7.82 -12.56 7.22
C CYS A 50 -7.32 -13.82 6.48
N THR A 51 -7.27 -13.80 5.15
CA THR A 51 -6.83 -14.93 4.32
C THR A 51 -5.67 -14.54 3.41
N ASP A 52 -4.83 -15.50 3.02
CA ASP A 52 -3.69 -15.24 2.13
C ASP A 52 -4.14 -14.62 0.80
N THR A 53 -5.29 -15.05 0.26
CA THR A 53 -5.89 -14.46 -0.94
C THR A 53 -6.28 -13.00 -0.73
N GLN A 54 -6.88 -12.65 0.41
CA GLN A 54 -7.23 -11.27 0.74
C GLN A 54 -5.99 -10.40 0.95
N VAL A 55 -4.95 -10.95 1.60
CA VAL A 55 -3.65 -10.28 1.78
C VAL A 55 -3.02 -9.99 0.41
N LYS A 56 -2.95 -10.98 -0.49
CA LYS A 56 -2.44 -10.80 -1.86
C LYS A 56 -3.23 -9.76 -2.64
N LEU A 57 -4.56 -9.76 -2.51
CA LEU A 57 -5.42 -8.77 -3.15
C LEU A 57 -5.16 -7.36 -2.60
N ALA A 58 -5.04 -7.23 -1.28
CA ALA A 58 -4.77 -5.96 -0.61
C ALA A 58 -3.39 -5.40 -1.01
N GLU A 59 -2.35 -6.23 -1.04
CA GLU A 59 -1.01 -5.86 -1.52
C GLU A 59 -1.03 -5.36 -2.97
N ARG A 60 -1.73 -6.09 -3.86
CA ARG A 60 -1.84 -5.68 -5.27
C ARG A 60 -2.55 -4.34 -5.41
N LYS A 61 -3.69 -4.16 -4.72
CA LYS A 61 -4.43 -2.89 -4.76
C LYS A 61 -3.63 -1.75 -4.14
N TYR A 62 -2.83 -2.04 -3.10
CA TYR A 62 -1.93 -1.06 -2.52
C TYR A 62 -0.86 -0.59 -3.49
N GLY A 63 -0.22 -1.51 -4.20
CA GLY A 63 0.75 -1.17 -5.24
C GLY A 63 0.16 -0.28 -6.34
N VAL A 64 -1.08 -0.55 -6.77
CA VAL A 64 -1.78 0.29 -7.75
C VAL A 64 -2.10 1.67 -7.17
N TRP A 65 -2.61 1.73 -5.94
CA TRP A 65 -2.92 3.00 -5.29
C TRP A 65 -1.66 3.85 -5.07
N LEU A 66 -0.54 3.25 -4.69
CA LEU A 66 0.76 3.93 -4.58
C LEU A 66 1.21 4.48 -5.93
N GLN A 67 1.05 3.73 -7.03
CA GLN A 67 1.36 4.21 -8.37
C GLN A 67 0.46 5.38 -8.79
N ALA A 68 -0.84 5.32 -8.50
CA ALA A 68 -1.76 6.42 -8.78
C ALA A 68 -1.41 7.68 -7.95
N ALA A 69 -1.02 7.47 -6.69
CA ALA A 69 -0.55 8.51 -5.78
C ALA A 69 0.78 9.14 -6.24
N SER A 70 1.72 8.36 -6.77
CA SER A 70 3.01 8.84 -7.29
C SER A 70 2.87 9.42 -8.69
N GLY A 71 1.92 8.94 -9.50
CA GLY A 71 1.58 9.51 -10.80
C GLY A 71 1.00 10.93 -10.72
N LYS A 72 0.41 11.32 -9.58
CA LYS A 72 0.07 12.72 -9.30
C LYS A 72 1.30 13.62 -9.10
N ILE A 73 2.45 13.08 -8.67
CA ILE A 73 3.69 13.86 -8.54
C ILE A 73 4.27 14.19 -9.92
N LEU A 74 4.16 13.28 -10.89
CA LEU A 74 4.67 13.51 -12.26
C LEU A 74 3.83 14.47 -13.11
N ARG A 75 2.57 14.77 -12.75
CA ARG A 75 1.78 15.79 -13.48
C ARG A 75 2.08 17.23 -13.06
N ASN A 76 2.76 17.44 -11.94
CA ASN A 76 3.20 18.77 -11.50
C ASN A 76 4.67 19.06 -11.84
N CYS A 77 5.35 18.12 -12.51
CA CYS A 77 6.67 18.34 -13.12
C CYS A 77 6.53 18.40 -14.64
N GLN A 78 5.66 19.27 -15.16
CA GLN A 78 5.93 19.82 -16.50
C GLN A 78 7.12 20.76 -16.36
N PRO A 79 8.25 20.55 -17.06
CA PRO A 79 9.20 21.62 -17.25
C PRO A 79 8.47 22.71 -18.03
N GLY A 80 8.17 23.82 -17.36
CA GLY A 80 7.74 25.03 -18.03
C GLY A 80 8.91 25.58 -18.82
N ILE A 81 8.78 25.52 -20.15
CA ILE A 81 9.46 26.28 -21.21
C ILE A 81 10.98 26.11 -21.29
#